data_AF-A0A5F1YIB4-F1
#
_entry.id   AF-A0A5F1YIB4-F1
#
_cell.length_a   1.000
_cell.length_b   1.000
_cell.length_c   1.000
_cell.angle_alpha   90.00
_cell.angle_beta   90.00
_cell.angle_gamma   90.00
#
_symmetry.space_group_name_H-M   'P 1'
#
loop_
_entity.id
_entity.type
_entity.pdbx_description
1 polymer ?
#
loop_
_entity_poly.entity_id
_entity_poly.type
_entity_poly.pdbx_seq_one_letter_code
_entity_poly.pdbx_strand_id
1 'polypeptide(L)'
;MNIKKLIFLFFLFVSFVLSSCKTKPVEKKDQVKMQPKENEMVNQENTRQYSRKEKLQKFDLMLSDLLSKIQKEKNLSPLLQVSDEYSRINLEEYWEFALKSDYSELTRHITHEEVIYLIKNGERRIDKDGSFIDYGMKRHKYEYGISFTFHRQPGHWILYDLVKRHPEE
;
A
#
# COMPACT_ATOMS: atom_id res chain seq x y z
N MET A 1 47.06 -10.54 -23.27
CA MET A 1 47.01 -11.84 -23.98
C MET A 1 45.78 -12.59 -23.49
N ASN A 2 44.87 -12.93 -24.43
CA ASN A 2 43.53 -13.52 -24.22
C ASN A 2 43.55 -14.99 -24.64
N ILE A 3 43.01 -15.92 -23.84
CA ILE A 3 42.63 -17.30 -24.19
C ILE A 3 41.52 -17.69 -23.18
N LYS A 4 40.22 -17.41 -23.36
CA LYS A 4 39.22 -18.01 -24.27
C LYS A 4 39.44 -19.51 -24.54
N LYS A 5 38.43 -20.30 -24.11
CA LYS A 5 38.04 -21.63 -24.62
C LYS A 5 38.73 -22.85 -24.00
N LEU A 6 38.19 -23.31 -22.89
CA LEU A 6 38.19 -24.74 -22.56
C LEU A 6 36.93 -25.34 -23.20
N ILE A 7 37.11 -25.87 -24.41
CA ILE A 7 36.08 -26.42 -25.29
C ILE A 7 36.23 -27.94 -25.34
N PHE A 8 35.07 -28.61 -25.30
CA PHE A 8 34.72 -29.91 -25.89
C PHE A 8 35.66 -31.10 -25.71
N LEU A 9 35.08 -32.19 -25.22
CA LEU A 9 35.08 -33.57 -25.76
C LEU A 9 34.23 -34.35 -24.71
N PHE A 10 33.14 -35.07 -24.98
CA PHE A 10 32.84 -36.00 -26.05
C PHE A 10 31.31 -36.26 -26.11
N PHE A 11 30.87 -36.68 -27.29
CA PHE A 11 29.50 -36.83 -27.79
C PHE A 11 28.79 -38.14 -27.36
N LEU A 12 27.46 -38.05 -27.16
CA LEU A 12 26.35 -38.90 -27.69
C LEU A 12 26.56 -40.43 -27.90
N PHE A 13 25.65 -41.26 -27.34
CA PHE A 13 25.00 -42.46 -27.95
C PHE A 13 23.96 -43.03 -26.94
N VAL A 14 22.65 -42.73 -27.02
CA VAL A 14 21.56 -43.51 -27.69
C VAL A 14 21.64 -45.01 -27.34
N SER A 15 20.71 -45.61 -26.60
CA SER A 15 19.46 -46.17 -27.17
C SER A 15 18.46 -46.63 -26.09
N PHE A 16 17.19 -46.31 -26.34
CA PHE A 16 15.97 -46.87 -25.78
C PHE A 16 15.71 -48.26 -26.40
N VAL A 17 15.07 -49.21 -25.69
CA VAL A 17 13.96 -50.10 -26.16
C VAL A 17 13.59 -51.13 -25.06
N LEU A 18 12.37 -50.93 -24.53
CA LEU A 18 11.30 -51.87 -24.17
C LEU A 18 11.63 -53.37 -23.94
N SER A 19 11.10 -53.95 -22.86
CA SER A 19 9.92 -54.85 -22.91
C SER A 19 9.81 -55.79 -21.69
N SER A 20 8.57 -55.87 -21.17
CA SER A 20 7.95 -56.99 -20.44
C SER A 20 8.34 -57.28 -18.97
N CYS A 21 7.42 -57.04 -18.03
CA CYS A 21 6.50 -58.09 -17.52
C CYS A 21 5.51 -57.57 -16.45
N LYS A 22 4.28 -58.10 -16.52
CA LYS A 22 3.16 -58.01 -15.55
C LYS A 22 3.59 -58.73 -14.23
N THR A 23 3.07 -58.52 -13.01
CA THR A 23 1.66 -58.50 -12.52
C THR A 23 1.65 -58.14 -11.00
N LYS A 24 0.69 -57.28 -10.58
CA LYS A 24 -0.06 -57.01 -9.31
C LYS A 24 0.24 -57.77 -7.97
N PRO A 25 -0.39 -57.41 -6.81
CA PRO A 25 -0.54 -56.12 -6.09
C PRO A 25 -0.35 -56.27 -4.54
N VAL A 26 0.02 -55.23 -3.77
CA VAL A 26 -0.15 -55.25 -2.29
C VAL A 26 -0.53 -53.87 -1.72
N GLU A 27 -1.68 -53.88 -1.03
CA GLU A 27 -2.22 -53.08 0.08
C GLU A 27 -2.39 -51.55 0.04
N LYS A 28 -3.67 -51.19 0.27
CA LYS A 28 -4.23 -49.91 0.67
C LYS A 28 -3.58 -49.39 1.97
N LYS A 29 -3.25 -48.10 1.99
CA LYS A 29 -3.39 -47.26 3.19
C LYS A 29 -4.15 -45.99 2.84
N ASP A 30 -5.31 -45.91 3.46
CA ASP A 30 -6.29 -44.85 3.65
C ASP A 30 -5.97 -43.46 3.11
N GLN A 31 -6.77 -43.03 2.13
CA GLN A 31 -6.96 -41.63 1.80
C GLN A 31 -7.77 -40.97 2.92
N VAL A 32 -7.13 -40.11 3.71
CA VAL A 32 -7.81 -39.12 4.55
C VAL A 32 -8.51 -38.14 3.61
N LYS A 33 -9.83 -38.33 3.47
CA LYS A 33 -10.73 -37.43 2.75
C LYS A 33 -10.96 -36.19 3.61
N MET A 34 -10.09 -35.19 3.50
CA MET A 34 -10.38 -33.86 4.04
C MET A 34 -11.52 -33.25 3.22
N GLN A 35 -12.72 -33.26 3.80
CA GLN A 35 -13.83 -32.43 3.34
C GLN A 35 -13.41 -30.95 3.43
N PRO A 36 -13.70 -30.10 2.43
CA PRO A 36 -13.56 -28.66 2.61
C PRO A 36 -14.55 -28.22 3.68
N LYS A 37 -14.04 -27.70 4.80
CA LYS A 37 -14.84 -27.02 5.79
C LYS A 37 -15.45 -25.78 5.14
N GLU A 38 -16.74 -25.87 4.92
CA GLU A 38 -17.68 -24.76 4.89
C GLU A 38 -17.45 -23.89 6.14
N ASN A 39 -17.04 -22.64 5.94
CA ASN A 39 -17.12 -21.47 6.82
C ASN A 39 -15.93 -20.51 6.62
N GLU A 40 -15.86 -19.89 5.45
CA GLU A 40 -15.50 -18.47 5.40
C GLU A 40 -16.69 -17.77 4.75
N MET A 41 -17.59 -17.28 5.60
CA MET A 41 -18.49 -16.18 5.23
C MET A 41 -17.59 -15.02 4.83
N VAL A 42 -17.25 -14.96 3.55
CA VAL A 42 -16.84 -13.73 2.88
C VAL A 42 -17.94 -12.74 3.20
N ASN A 43 -17.66 -11.77 4.07
CA ASN A 43 -18.48 -10.58 4.19
C ASN A 43 -18.54 -9.98 2.78
N GLN A 44 -19.61 -10.30 2.05
CA GLN A 44 -20.07 -9.55 0.90
C GLN A 44 -20.56 -8.19 1.41
N GLU A 45 -19.66 -7.40 1.98
CA GLU A 45 -19.83 -5.95 2.03
C GLU A 45 -19.73 -5.47 0.59
N ASN A 46 -20.89 -5.58 -0.07
CA ASN A 46 -21.34 -4.89 -1.27
C ASN A 46 -20.18 -4.24 -2.03
N THR A 47 -19.59 -4.97 -2.98
CA THR A 47 -18.53 -4.53 -3.89
C THR A 47 -19.05 -3.48 -4.88
N ARG A 48 -19.64 -2.41 -4.35
CA ARG A 48 -20.07 -1.25 -5.12
C ARG A 48 -18.84 -0.75 -5.85
N GLN A 49 -18.88 -0.86 -7.17
CA GLN A 49 -17.87 -0.28 -8.03
C GLN A 49 -18.11 1.22 -8.08
N TYR A 50 -17.14 2.00 -7.59
CA TYR A 50 -17.19 3.45 -7.65
C TYR A 50 -16.55 3.94 -8.95
N SER A 51 -17.25 4.80 -9.68
CA SER A 51 -16.67 5.53 -10.80
C SER A 51 -15.61 6.52 -10.32
N ARG A 52 -14.69 6.91 -11.22
CA ARG A 52 -13.70 7.96 -10.94
C ARG A 52 -14.34 9.23 -10.38
N LYS A 53 -15.47 9.66 -10.94
CA LYS A 53 -16.19 10.85 -10.50
C LYS A 53 -16.70 10.72 -9.06
N GLU A 54 -17.30 9.58 -8.71
CA GLU A 54 -17.80 9.34 -7.35
C GLU A 54 -16.66 9.32 -6.32
N LYS A 55 -15.52 8.69 -6.66
CA LYS A 55 -14.35 8.68 -5.78
C LYS A 55 -13.86 10.10 -5.49
N LEU A 56 -13.71 10.93 -6.53
CA LEU A 56 -13.26 12.32 -6.37
C LEU A 56 -14.25 13.17 -5.57
N GLN A 57 -15.56 13.00 -5.80
CA GLN A 57 -16.58 13.69 -4.99
C GLN A 57 -16.52 13.31 -3.51
N LYS A 58 -16.37 12.01 -3.22
CA LYS A 58 -16.17 11.52 -1.85
C LYS A 58 -14.88 12.03 -1.23
N PHE A 59 -13.82 12.15 -2.03
CA PHE A 59 -12.55 12.70 -1.59
C PHE A 59 -12.72 14.16 -1.17
N ASP A 60 -13.32 14.99 -2.02
CA ASP A 60 -13.48 16.42 -1.77
C ASP A 60 -14.32 16.66 -0.50
N LEU A 61 -15.36 15.83 -0.26
CA LEU A 61 -16.15 15.85 0.98
C LEU A 61 -15.32 15.47 2.22
N MET A 62 -14.59 14.35 2.16
CA MET A 62 -13.73 13.90 3.25
C MET A 62 -12.65 14.95 3.57
N LEU A 63 -11.97 15.47 2.54
CA LEU A 63 -10.90 16.45 2.70
C LEU A 63 -11.42 17.76 3.30
N SER A 64 -12.60 18.22 2.87
CA SER A 64 -13.23 19.41 3.46
C SER A 64 -13.55 19.24 4.94
N ASP A 65 -14.11 18.09 5.33
CA ASP A 65 -14.39 17.77 6.74
C ASP A 65 -13.10 17.66 7.56
N LEU A 66 -12.10 16.96 7.04
CA LEU A 66 -10.79 16.81 7.66
C LEU A 66 -10.12 18.16 7.91
N LEU A 67 -10.06 19.04 6.90
CA LEU A 67 -9.48 20.38 7.03
C LEU A 67 -10.22 21.23 8.05
N SER A 68 -11.56 21.17 8.07
CA SER A 68 -12.39 21.87 9.06
C SER A 68 -12.05 21.43 10.49
N LYS A 69 -11.93 20.11 10.71
CA LYS A 69 -11.55 19.55 12.02
C LYS A 69 -10.13 19.96 12.43
N ILE A 70 -9.15 19.85 11.53
CA ILE A 70 -7.76 20.28 11.81
C ILE A 70 -7.71 21.76 12.17
N GLN A 71 -8.43 22.61 11.43
CA GLN A 71 -8.50 24.06 11.72
C GLN A 71 -9.16 24.35 13.08
N LYS A 72 -10.21 23.61 13.43
CA LYS A 72 -10.93 23.77 14.70
C LYS A 72 -10.11 23.28 15.90
N GLU A 73 -9.50 22.11 15.78
CA GLU A 73 -8.75 21.44 16.85
C GLU A 73 -7.31 21.98 16.99
N LYS A 74 -6.79 22.65 15.95
CA LYS A 74 -5.43 23.19 15.88
C LYS A 74 -4.34 22.15 16.15
N ASN A 75 -4.61 20.91 15.78
CA ASN A 75 -3.70 19.79 15.91
C ASN A 75 -3.93 18.81 14.74
N LEU A 76 -3.18 17.71 14.74
CA LEU A 76 -3.26 16.70 13.68
C LEU A 76 -4.06 15.46 14.07
N SER A 77 -4.69 15.39 15.25
CA SER A 77 -5.48 14.21 15.64
C SER A 77 -6.61 13.85 14.67
N PRO A 78 -7.25 14.77 13.91
CA PRO A 78 -8.23 14.38 12.90
C PRO A 78 -7.70 13.45 11.81
N LEU A 79 -6.38 13.44 11.55
CA LEU A 79 -5.78 12.49 10.61
C LEU A 79 -5.99 11.03 11.05
N LEU A 80 -6.12 10.75 12.36
CA LEU A 80 -6.45 9.41 12.87
C LEU A 80 -7.79 8.89 12.33
N GLN A 81 -8.77 9.78 12.17
CA GLN A 81 -10.13 9.40 11.74
C GLN A 81 -10.16 8.91 10.28
N VAL A 82 -9.13 9.27 9.52
CA VAL A 82 -8.96 8.87 8.14
C VAL A 82 -7.73 7.97 7.97
N SER A 83 -7.15 7.44 9.05
CA SER A 83 -6.00 6.53 8.97
C SER A 83 -6.43 5.08 9.25
N ASP A 84 -5.65 4.14 8.75
CA ASP A 84 -5.73 2.72 9.09
C ASP A 84 -4.37 2.22 9.61
N GLU A 85 -4.26 0.95 9.96
CA GLU A 85 -3.02 0.33 10.46
C GLU A 85 -1.85 0.37 9.45
N TYR A 86 -2.11 0.72 8.19
CA TYR A 86 -1.12 0.80 7.11
C TYR A 86 -0.82 2.24 6.68
N SER A 87 -1.44 3.25 7.31
CA SER A 87 -1.08 4.65 7.13
C SER A 87 0.35 4.90 7.62
N ARG A 88 1.07 5.85 7.04
CA ARG A 88 2.47 6.11 7.39
C ARG A 88 2.69 7.58 7.70
N ILE A 89 3.52 7.85 8.69
CA ILE A 89 4.02 9.18 8.97
C ILE A 89 5.53 9.05 8.86
N ASN A 90 6.10 9.63 7.81
CA ASN A 90 7.52 9.60 7.52
C ASN A 90 8.05 11.03 7.66
N LEU A 91 8.35 11.40 8.89
CA LEU A 91 9.03 12.65 9.18
C LEU A 91 10.47 12.26 9.46
N GLU A 92 11.43 12.87 8.77
CA GLU A 92 12.84 12.49 8.88
C GLU A 92 13.37 12.54 10.32
N GLU A 93 12.77 13.39 11.15
CA GLU A 93 13.04 13.54 12.58
C GLU A 93 12.18 12.62 13.49
N TYR A 94 11.28 11.81 12.91
CA TYR A 94 10.33 10.89 13.57
C TYR A 94 10.27 9.55 12.79
N TRP A 95 11.33 8.75 12.88
CA TRP A 95 11.53 7.56 12.04
C TRP A 95 10.75 6.29 12.47
N GLU A 96 10.01 6.31 13.57
CA GLU A 96 9.25 5.12 13.98
C GLU A 96 7.81 5.14 13.44
N PHE A 97 7.28 3.97 13.08
CA PHE A 97 5.90 3.74 12.62
C PHE A 97 4.87 4.39 13.58
N ALA A 98 4.60 5.67 13.35
CA ALA A 98 4.03 6.60 14.34
C ALA A 98 2.54 6.44 14.61
N LEU A 99 1.85 5.49 13.96
CA LEU A 99 0.40 5.41 14.09
C LEU A 99 -0.08 5.06 15.50
N LYS A 100 0.81 4.61 16.39
CA LYS A 100 0.50 4.33 17.79
C LYS A 100 0.98 5.41 18.76
N SER A 101 1.65 6.44 18.27
CA SER A 101 2.29 7.45 19.09
C SER A 101 1.52 8.76 18.94
N ASP A 102 1.15 9.31 20.09
CA ASP A 102 0.29 10.49 20.28
C ASP A 102 0.43 11.57 19.17
N TYR A 103 -0.66 11.84 18.44
CA TYR A 103 -0.71 12.88 17.40
C TYR A 103 -0.47 14.29 17.96
N SER A 104 -0.48 14.46 19.28
CA SER A 104 0.00 15.68 19.92
C SER A 104 1.51 15.86 19.71
N GLU A 105 2.30 14.79 19.67
CA GLU A 105 3.75 14.83 19.47
C GLU A 105 4.15 15.08 18.01
N LEU A 106 3.31 14.71 17.04
CA LEU A 106 3.52 15.04 15.62
C LEU A 106 3.76 16.53 15.42
N THR A 107 3.10 17.37 16.22
CA THR A 107 3.21 18.84 16.12
C THR A 107 4.62 19.37 16.35
N ARG A 108 5.52 18.59 16.98
CA ARG A 108 6.93 18.93 17.15
C ARG A 108 7.72 18.84 15.83
N HIS A 109 7.27 18.01 14.89
CA HIS A 109 7.95 17.72 13.63
C HIS A 109 7.24 18.34 12.43
N ILE A 110 5.90 18.36 12.47
CA ILE A 110 5.06 18.98 11.45
C ILE A 110 3.83 19.62 12.10
N THR A 111 3.65 20.90 11.84
CA THR A 111 2.53 21.69 12.37
C THR A 111 1.27 21.46 11.54
N HIS A 112 0.10 21.67 12.16
CA HIS A 112 -1.18 21.64 11.45
C HIS A 112 -1.25 22.71 10.35
N GLU A 113 -0.61 23.86 10.55
CA GLU A 113 -0.52 24.93 9.55
C GLU A 113 0.27 24.50 8.32
N GLU A 114 1.39 23.78 8.50
CA GLU A 114 2.16 23.20 7.39
C GLU A 114 1.32 22.20 6.59
N VAL A 115 0.56 21.33 7.25
CA VAL A 115 -0.32 20.37 6.57
C VAL A 115 -1.45 21.07 5.80
N ILE A 116 -2.10 22.07 6.41
CA ILE A 116 -3.13 22.88 5.72
C ILE A 116 -2.52 23.60 4.53
N TYR A 117 -1.33 24.19 4.70
CA TYR A 117 -0.65 24.92 3.64
C TYR A 117 -0.28 23.98 2.49
N LEU A 118 0.23 22.78 2.77
CA LEU A 118 0.52 21.75 1.79
C LEU A 118 -0.73 21.38 0.98
N ILE A 119 -1.86 21.13 1.63
CA ILE A 119 -3.10 20.75 0.93
C ILE A 119 -3.63 21.91 0.06
N LYS A 120 -3.46 23.16 0.50
CA LYS A 120 -3.93 24.34 -0.22
C LYS A 120 -3.03 24.78 -1.38
N ASN A 121 -1.72 24.62 -1.24
CA ASN A 121 -0.73 25.21 -2.15
C ASN A 121 0.16 24.18 -2.84
N GLY A 122 0.12 22.92 -2.39
CA GLY A 122 0.86 21.84 -3.00
C GLY A 122 0.31 21.45 -4.36
N GLU A 123 1.17 20.90 -5.20
CA GLU A 123 0.76 20.30 -6.46
C GLU A 123 -0.11 19.08 -6.16
N ARG A 124 -1.38 19.15 -6.58
CA ARG A 124 -2.31 18.02 -6.49
C ARG A 124 -2.10 17.10 -7.68
N ARG A 125 -1.75 15.85 -7.41
CA ARG A 125 -1.69 14.78 -8.39
C ARG A 125 -2.79 13.76 -8.10
N ILE A 126 -3.34 13.19 -9.17
CA ILE A 126 -4.43 12.20 -9.12
C ILE A 126 -4.06 11.10 -10.10
N ASP A 127 -4.16 9.85 -9.67
CA ASP A 127 -3.97 8.72 -10.56
C ASP A 127 -5.07 8.62 -11.64
N LYS A 128 -4.90 7.65 -12.54
CA LYS A 128 -5.75 7.48 -13.72
C LYS A 128 -7.20 7.15 -13.35
N ASP A 129 -7.42 6.32 -12.35
CA ASP A 129 -8.75 5.82 -11.94
C ASP A 129 -9.36 6.61 -10.77
N GLY A 130 -8.66 7.61 -10.25
CA GLY A 130 -9.08 8.50 -9.16
C GLY A 130 -9.10 7.81 -7.80
N SER A 131 -8.24 6.83 -7.56
CA SER A 131 -8.14 6.07 -6.32
C SER A 131 -6.94 6.45 -5.46
N PHE A 132 -6.06 7.29 -5.97
CA PHE A 132 -4.91 7.84 -5.28
C PHE A 132 -4.79 9.33 -5.57
N ILE A 133 -4.62 10.11 -4.51
CA ILE A 133 -4.42 11.56 -4.59
C ILE A 133 -3.30 11.92 -3.65
N ASP A 134 -2.34 12.69 -4.16
CA ASP A 134 -1.23 13.21 -3.37
C ASP A 134 -1.03 14.71 -3.60
N TYR A 135 -0.59 15.38 -2.55
CA TYR A 135 -0.18 16.78 -2.56
C TYR A 135 1.31 16.84 -2.26
N GLY A 136 2.09 17.38 -3.19
CA GLY A 136 3.53 17.52 -3.05
C GLY A 136 3.97 18.98 -3.09
N MET A 137 4.98 19.34 -2.30
CA MET A 137 5.55 20.69 -2.33
C MET A 137 6.98 20.72 -1.78
N LYS A 138 7.85 21.56 -2.35
CA LYS A 138 9.15 21.92 -1.76
C LYS A 138 9.06 23.30 -1.10
N ARG A 139 9.43 23.41 0.17
CA ARG A 139 9.40 24.67 0.92
C ARG A 139 10.42 24.68 2.07
N HIS A 140 11.10 25.80 2.30
CA HIS A 140 12.02 26.00 3.43
C HIS A 140 13.03 24.85 3.65
N LYS A 141 13.65 24.34 2.57
CA LYS A 141 14.60 23.21 2.60
C LYS A 141 14.01 21.85 2.99
N TYR A 142 12.69 21.71 2.87
CA TYR A 142 11.99 20.43 3.01
C TYR A 142 11.16 20.13 1.75
N GLU A 143 11.01 18.85 1.48
CA GLU A 143 9.98 18.27 0.63
C GLU A 143 8.86 17.73 1.51
N TYR A 144 7.64 18.13 1.19
CA TYR A 144 6.42 17.75 1.86
C TYR A 144 5.57 16.89 0.94
N GLY A 145 4.92 15.88 1.52
CA GLY A 145 3.97 15.02 0.83
C GLY A 145 2.81 14.65 1.75
N ILE A 146 1.60 14.61 1.21
CA ILE A 146 0.47 13.94 1.87
C ILE A 146 -0.34 13.22 0.82
N SER A 147 -0.60 11.93 1.03
CA SER A 147 -1.29 11.09 0.06
C SER A 147 -2.46 10.36 0.68
N PHE A 148 -3.49 10.09 -0.11
CA PHE A 148 -4.69 9.37 0.28
C PHE A 148 -5.00 8.28 -0.74
N THR A 149 -5.60 7.18 -0.28
CA THR A 149 -6.00 6.04 -1.11
C THR A 149 -7.44 5.63 -0.85
N PHE A 150 -8.13 5.18 -1.91
CA PHE A 150 -9.48 4.65 -1.87
C PHE A 150 -9.53 3.11 -1.91
N HIS A 151 -8.38 2.44 -2.08
CA HIS A 151 -8.33 0.99 -2.33
C HIS A 151 -8.40 0.14 -1.06
N ARG A 152 -8.10 0.71 0.11
CA ARG A 152 -7.96 -0.07 1.36
C ARG A 152 -9.30 -0.37 2.02
N GLN A 153 -10.25 0.55 1.91
CA GLN A 153 -11.59 0.39 2.49
C GLN A 153 -12.63 0.82 1.46
N PRO A 154 -13.47 -0.09 0.93
CA PRO A 154 -14.48 0.26 -0.05
C PRO A 154 -15.36 1.42 0.42
N GLY A 155 -15.47 2.46 -0.40
CA GLY A 155 -16.33 3.62 -0.12
C GLY A 155 -15.69 4.73 0.73
N HIS A 156 -14.47 4.52 1.24
CA HIS A 156 -13.78 5.42 2.15
C HIS A 156 -12.39 5.79 1.62
N TRP A 157 -12.00 7.05 1.86
CA TRP A 157 -10.65 7.52 1.59
C TRP A 157 -9.83 7.44 2.88
N ILE A 158 -8.61 6.94 2.75
CA ILE A 158 -7.70 6.69 3.86
C ILE A 158 -6.39 7.41 3.60
N LEU A 159 -5.81 8.02 4.63
CA LEU A 159 -4.46 8.55 4.65
C LEU A 159 -3.50 7.42 4.29
N TYR A 160 -2.74 7.59 3.22
CA TYR A 160 -1.71 6.65 2.83
C TYR A 160 -0.39 7.02 3.50
N ASP A 161 0.05 8.26 3.34
CA ASP A 161 1.21 8.80 4.02
C ASP A 161 1.19 10.32 4.26
N LEU A 162 1.95 10.75 5.25
CA LEU A 162 2.35 12.13 5.51
C LEU A 162 3.88 12.18 5.59
N VAL A 163 4.49 13.06 4.81
CA VAL A 163 5.94 13.14 4.64
C VAL A 163 6.43 14.57 4.85
N LYS A 164 7.53 14.69 5.61
CA LYS A 164 8.38 15.88 5.68
C LYS A 164 9.83 15.43 5.80
N ARG A 165 10.62 15.76 4.79
CA ARG A 165 12.03 15.34 4.69
C ARG A 165 12.85 16.42 3.99
N HIS A 166 14.15 16.41 4.14
CA HIS A 166 15.05 17.20 3.32
C HIS A 166 14.96 16.74 1.85
N PRO A 167 15.08 17.67 0.89
CA PRO A 167 15.18 17.32 -0.52
C PRO A 167 16.33 16.35 -0.73
N GLU A 168 16.10 15.33 -1.54
CA GLU A 168 17.21 14.52 -2.09
C GLU A 168 18.11 15.44 -2.93
N GLU A 169 19.42 15.41 -2.64
CA GLU A 169 20.45 16.11 -3.40
C GLU A 169 20.62 15.54 -4.81
#